data_AF-A0AAW2JJY8-F1
#
_entry.id   AF-A0AAW2JJY8-F1
#
_cell.length_a   1.000
_cell.length_b   1.000
_cell.length_c   1.000
_cell.angle_alpha   90.00
_cell.angle_beta   90.00
_cell.angle_gamma   90.00
#
_symmetry.space_group_name_H-M   'P 1'
#
loop_
_entity.id
_entity.type
_entity.pdbx_description
1 polymer ?
#
loop_
_entity_poly.entity_id
_entity_poly.type
_entity_poly.pdbx_seq_one_letter_code
_entity_poly.pdbx_strand_id
1 'polypeptide(L)'
;MTKNGWTAVYGEKQWWASDEGVWWSWGGRILMGVVHFAMQRWDGGGSGASADGNVDGFLECLKEEFHNYNSISSLVYTPINSSFLSVLNFSIRNMRFSLDSTPKPQVIITPKHEYQIPSIIYCAKENQLQIRTRSGGHDFEGRSYVTDVPFVICSILVTVDAEQKTAWWRRLRHIAPKYGLAADNVIDARIVDVNGRILTRKSMGEDLFWAIREDSAWCKILQRKSDYVQKPIPISGFEGIWRLFYESEGREAEILLTPYGGRMAEIPESAIPFPHRAGNLYKLHHMVYWKAEDAQNADKYINWIRRLYSYVAPYVSKSPRGAFLCYRDLDIGVNNNEGVVSIATARVWGTKYFKNNFERLVRVKTKVDPEHFFREEQSIPPRLRWTGRDDI
;
A
#
# COMPACT_ATOMS: atom_id res chain seq x y z
N MET A 1 -3.18 23.83 39.32
CA MET A 1 -2.53 22.58 39.78
C MET A 1 -1.83 21.96 38.58
N THR A 2 -0.52 21.82 38.71
CA THR A 2 0.55 21.28 37.83
C THR A 2 0.18 20.80 36.42
N LYS A 3 0.54 21.63 35.43
CA LYS A 3 0.82 21.22 34.05
C LYS A 3 2.15 20.47 34.02
N ASN A 4 2.14 19.16 33.79
CA ASN A 4 3.35 18.40 33.47
C ASN A 4 3.64 18.54 31.98
N GLY A 5 4.29 19.64 31.61
CA GLY A 5 4.81 19.86 30.25
C GLY A 5 6.18 19.20 30.09
N TRP A 6 6.41 18.54 28.96
CA TRP A 6 7.72 18.01 28.59
C TRP A 6 8.58 19.13 27.98
N THR A 7 9.84 19.21 28.40
CA THR A 7 10.85 20.13 27.83
C THR A 7 11.95 19.27 27.21
N ALA A 8 12.25 19.49 25.93
CA ALA A 8 13.47 18.96 25.30
C ALA A 8 14.29 20.15 24.79
N VAL A 9 15.53 20.26 25.27
CA VAL A 9 16.49 21.30 24.90
C VAL A 9 17.47 20.73 23.88
N TYR A 10 17.52 21.30 22.67
CA TYR A 10 18.65 21.16 21.76
C TYR A 10 18.71 22.37 20.80
N GLY A 11 19.52 23.37 21.13
CA GLY A 11 19.66 24.63 20.38
C GLY A 11 18.53 25.64 20.66
N GLU A 12 18.87 26.93 20.75
CA GLU A 12 18.12 28.03 21.40
C GLU A 12 16.74 28.46 20.85
N LYS A 13 15.89 27.56 20.33
CA LYS A 13 14.50 27.93 19.98
C LYS A 13 13.48 26.87 20.40
N GLN A 14 12.68 27.21 21.42
CA GLN A 14 11.51 26.45 21.87
C GLN A 14 10.37 26.58 20.85
N TRP A 15 9.74 25.46 20.50
CA TRP A 15 8.49 25.44 19.72
C TRP A 15 7.45 24.57 20.44
N TRP A 16 6.24 25.10 20.58
CA TRP A 16 5.09 24.42 21.18
C TRP A 16 4.27 23.73 20.08
N ALA A 17 3.92 22.45 20.26
CA ALA A 17 2.96 21.76 19.39
C ALA A 17 2.03 20.88 20.24
N SER A 18 0.72 21.06 20.04
CA SER A 18 -0.36 20.37 20.74
C SER A 18 -0.61 18.96 20.24
N ASP A 19 -1.20 18.15 21.12
CA ASP A 19 -1.48 16.72 21.01
C ASP A 19 -2.18 16.31 19.70
N GLU A 20 -1.85 15.09 19.21
CA GLU A 20 -2.72 14.12 18.49
C GLU A 20 -1.93 13.19 17.54
N GLY A 21 -1.87 11.88 17.86
CA GLY A 21 -1.62 10.77 16.92
C GLY A 21 -0.19 10.21 16.84
N VAL A 22 0.04 9.02 17.42
CA VAL A 22 1.33 8.32 17.61
C VAL A 22 1.40 7.02 16.76
N TRP A 23 2.58 6.66 16.24
CA TRP A 23 2.91 5.44 15.48
C TRP A 23 3.80 4.48 16.28
N TRP A 24 3.68 3.17 16.01
CA TRP A 24 3.96 2.04 16.91
C TRP A 24 5.00 1.03 16.32
N SER A 25 5.91 0.48 17.13
CA SER A 25 6.91 -0.58 16.81
C SER A 25 7.11 -1.56 17.97
N TRP A 26 7.42 -2.83 17.67
CA TRP A 26 7.80 -3.84 18.66
C TRP A 26 9.34 -3.98 18.71
N GLY A 27 9.97 -3.63 19.85
CA GLY A 27 11.40 -3.90 20.12
C GLY A 27 12.42 -3.25 19.17
N GLY A 28 12.18 -2.01 18.73
CA GLY A 28 13.10 -1.28 17.84
C GLY A 28 13.13 -1.78 16.39
N ARG A 29 12.16 -2.63 16.00
CA ARG A 29 12.03 -3.21 14.65
C ARG A 29 10.69 -2.81 14.02
N ILE A 30 10.72 -2.46 12.75
CA ILE A 30 9.49 -2.19 11.99
C ILE A 30 8.95 -3.53 11.49
N LEU A 31 7.80 -3.96 12.02
CA LEU A 31 6.99 -4.97 11.36
C LEU A 31 6.31 -4.29 10.18
N MET A 32 6.94 -4.32 9.00
CA MET A 32 6.20 -4.01 7.79
C MET A 32 5.31 -5.21 7.51
N GLY A 33 4.01 -5.05 7.73
CA GLY A 33 3.01 -6.09 7.48
C GLY A 33 3.24 -6.75 6.14
N VAL A 34 3.22 -8.09 6.14
CA VAL A 34 3.30 -9.02 5.00
C VAL A 34 3.67 -8.33 3.68
N VAL A 35 4.97 -8.14 3.47
CA VAL A 35 5.43 -7.77 2.13
C VAL A 35 5.60 -9.05 1.32
N HIS A 36 4.45 -9.49 0.80
CA HIS A 36 4.15 -10.10 -0.49
C HIS A 36 5.23 -10.93 -1.20
N PHE A 37 5.92 -11.89 -0.54
CA PHE A 37 7.03 -12.60 -1.18
C PHE A 37 7.45 -14.09 -0.74
N ALA A 38 7.09 -15.21 -1.47
CA ALA A 38 7.56 -16.68 -1.71
C ALA A 38 8.16 -17.66 -0.68
N MET A 39 8.41 -19.00 -0.87
CA MET A 39 8.47 -20.03 -1.99
C MET A 39 8.47 -21.54 -1.52
N GLN A 40 7.79 -22.53 -2.15
CA GLN A 40 7.66 -23.94 -1.65
C GLN A 40 6.57 -24.80 -2.37
N ARG A 41 6.91 -26.02 -2.85
CA ARG A 41 6.33 -26.94 -3.86
C ARG A 41 5.06 -27.70 -3.43
N TRP A 42 4.07 -27.80 -4.33
CA TRP A 42 2.92 -28.70 -4.19
C TRP A 42 3.01 -29.85 -5.20
N ASP A 43 3.17 -31.08 -4.69
CA ASP A 43 2.92 -32.32 -5.42
C ASP A 43 1.66 -32.93 -4.77
N GLY A 44 0.50 -32.78 -5.42
CA GLY A 44 -0.78 -33.29 -4.89
C GLY A 44 -1.95 -33.05 -5.85
N GLY A 45 -2.35 -34.09 -6.56
CA GLY A 45 -3.52 -34.07 -7.44
C GLY A 45 -4.83 -33.87 -6.67
N GLY A 46 -5.72 -33.06 -7.23
CA GLY A 46 -7.07 -32.86 -6.72
C GLY A 46 -7.93 -32.21 -7.78
N SER A 47 -8.91 -32.98 -8.25
CA SER A 47 -9.90 -32.70 -9.29
C SER A 47 -10.62 -31.36 -9.16
N GLY A 48 -10.93 -30.75 -10.30
CA GLY A 48 -11.60 -29.46 -10.42
C GLY A 48 -12.89 -29.34 -9.60
N ALA A 49 -13.04 -28.19 -8.96
CA ALA A 49 -14.29 -27.73 -8.38
C ALA A 49 -14.28 -26.19 -8.35
N SER A 50 -15.35 -25.60 -8.90
CA SER A 50 -15.93 -24.27 -8.62
C SER A 50 -15.02 -23.03 -8.62
N ALA A 51 -15.42 -22.01 -9.39
CA ALA A 51 -14.82 -20.67 -9.39
C ALA A 51 -15.14 -19.83 -8.13
N ASP A 52 -15.72 -20.44 -7.09
CA ASP A 52 -15.93 -19.83 -5.77
C ASP A 52 -14.94 -20.42 -4.76
N GLY A 53 -14.07 -19.57 -4.18
CA GLY A 53 -13.13 -19.98 -3.14
C GLY A 53 -13.82 -20.63 -1.94
N ASN A 54 -13.17 -21.65 -1.35
CA ASN A 54 -13.78 -22.49 -0.32
C ASN A 54 -13.62 -21.88 1.08
N VAL A 55 -14.56 -21.01 1.48
CA VAL A 55 -14.55 -20.35 2.81
C VAL A 55 -14.69 -21.36 3.94
N ASP A 56 -15.56 -22.35 3.79
CA ASP A 56 -15.80 -23.34 4.84
C ASP A 56 -14.55 -24.20 5.07
N GLY A 57 -13.88 -24.62 3.98
CA GLY A 57 -12.58 -25.29 4.04
C GLY A 57 -11.48 -24.42 4.63
N PHE A 58 -11.51 -23.11 4.36
CA PHE A 58 -10.58 -22.16 4.99
C PHE A 58 -10.78 -22.07 6.50
N LEU A 59 -12.03 -21.95 6.96
CA LEU A 59 -12.35 -21.91 8.39
C LEU A 59 -12.02 -23.24 9.08
N GLU A 60 -12.20 -24.37 8.41
CA GLU A 60 -11.82 -25.69 8.94
C GLU A 60 -10.30 -25.85 9.03
N CYS A 61 -9.56 -25.49 7.97
CA CYS A 61 -8.10 -25.49 7.98
C CYS A 61 -7.54 -24.63 9.12
N LEU A 62 -8.13 -23.45 9.37
CA LEU A 62 -7.69 -22.62 10.49
C LEU A 62 -7.91 -23.30 11.85
N LYS A 63 -8.97 -24.12 12.01
CA LYS A 63 -9.18 -24.87 13.26
C LYS A 63 -8.10 -25.93 13.49
N GLU A 64 -7.67 -26.59 12.42
CA GLU A 64 -6.65 -27.64 12.48
C GLU A 64 -5.26 -27.07 12.77
N GLU A 65 -4.87 -26.03 12.02
CA GLU A 65 -3.56 -25.36 12.15
C GLU A 65 -3.41 -24.63 13.48
N PHE A 66 -4.51 -24.10 14.01
CA PHE A 66 -4.54 -23.52 15.33
C PHE A 66 -5.14 -24.52 16.32
N HIS A 67 -4.28 -25.38 16.89
CA HIS A 67 -4.60 -26.36 17.93
C HIS A 67 -5.39 -25.83 19.17
N ASN A 68 -5.76 -24.55 19.22
CA ASN A 68 -6.66 -23.93 20.19
C ASN A 68 -7.60 -22.87 19.54
N TYR A 69 -8.61 -23.32 18.78
CA TYR A 69 -9.59 -22.47 18.08
C TYR A 69 -10.29 -21.45 18.98
N ASN A 70 -10.56 -21.78 20.25
CA ASN A 70 -11.22 -20.86 21.20
C ASN A 70 -10.44 -19.54 21.38
N SER A 71 -9.12 -19.56 21.17
CA SER A 71 -8.26 -18.37 21.22
C SER A 71 -8.42 -17.48 19.99
N ILE A 72 -8.82 -18.04 18.86
CA ILE A 72 -8.77 -17.40 17.52
C ILE A 72 -10.14 -17.15 16.93
N SER A 73 -11.18 -17.87 17.35
CA SER A 73 -12.58 -17.54 17.02
C SER A 73 -12.92 -16.09 17.39
N SER A 74 -12.31 -15.57 18.47
CA SER A 74 -12.43 -14.16 18.87
C SER A 74 -11.71 -13.17 17.93
N LEU A 75 -10.85 -13.66 17.04
CA LEU A 75 -10.04 -12.92 16.06
C LEU A 75 -10.54 -13.11 14.62
N VAL A 76 -11.52 -13.99 14.40
CA VAL A 76 -12.08 -14.33 13.09
C VAL A 76 -13.51 -13.79 13.03
N TYR A 77 -13.79 -12.96 12.03
CA TYR A 77 -15.09 -12.34 11.81
C TYR A 77 -15.62 -12.74 10.43
N THR A 78 -16.81 -13.28 10.41
CA THR A 78 -17.59 -13.65 9.23
C THR A 78 -18.86 -12.79 9.16
N PRO A 79 -19.56 -12.72 8.02
CA PRO A 79 -20.81 -11.96 7.89
C PRO A 79 -21.90 -12.33 8.91
N ILE A 80 -21.82 -13.51 9.53
CA ILE A 80 -22.75 -13.97 10.58
C ILE A 80 -22.49 -13.26 11.92
N ASN A 81 -21.26 -12.79 12.18
CA ASN A 81 -20.93 -12.07 13.41
C ASN A 81 -21.52 -10.65 13.38
N SER A 82 -22.24 -10.26 14.44
CA SER A 82 -22.79 -8.88 14.57
C SER A 82 -21.72 -7.78 14.54
N SER A 83 -20.47 -8.11 14.91
CA SER A 83 -19.31 -7.21 14.87
C SER A 83 -18.64 -7.11 13.49
N PHE A 84 -19.06 -7.89 12.49
CA PHE A 84 -18.38 -7.95 11.19
C PHE A 84 -18.30 -6.60 10.50
N LEU A 85 -19.45 -5.92 10.36
CA LEU A 85 -19.50 -4.61 9.69
C LEU A 85 -18.76 -3.53 10.46
N SER A 86 -18.79 -3.55 11.80
CA SER A 86 -18.05 -2.57 12.60
C SER A 86 -16.54 -2.76 12.47
N VAL A 87 -16.05 -4.01 12.47
CA VAL A 87 -14.64 -4.34 12.26
C VAL A 87 -14.20 -4.03 10.81
N LEU A 88 -15.06 -4.29 9.83
CA LEU A 88 -14.80 -3.93 8.44
C LEU A 88 -14.67 -2.41 8.30
N ASN A 89 -15.65 -1.65 8.79
CA ASN A 89 -15.72 -0.20 8.60
C ASN A 89 -14.72 0.59 9.47
N PHE A 90 -14.22 0.02 10.57
CA PHE A 90 -13.33 0.70 11.52
C PHE A 90 -12.13 1.42 10.88
N SER A 91 -11.56 0.80 9.84
CA SER A 91 -10.37 1.33 9.14
C SER A 91 -10.62 1.60 7.65
N ILE A 92 -11.86 1.58 7.15
CA ILE A 92 -12.14 2.09 5.81
C ILE A 92 -11.98 3.60 5.85
N ARG A 93 -10.99 4.09 5.11
CA ARG A 93 -10.72 5.53 5.05
C ARG A 93 -11.38 6.15 3.83
N ASN A 94 -11.44 5.50 2.68
CA ASN A 94 -12.11 6.06 1.50
C ASN A 94 -13.58 5.62 1.44
N MET A 95 -14.50 6.55 1.74
CA MET A 95 -15.95 6.31 1.83
C MET A 95 -16.59 5.89 0.50
N ARG A 96 -15.92 6.07 -0.65
CA ARG A 96 -16.37 5.47 -1.93
C ARG A 96 -16.53 3.95 -1.82
N PHE A 97 -15.72 3.33 -0.96
CA PHE A 97 -15.67 1.88 -0.76
C PHE A 97 -16.39 1.41 0.51
N SER A 98 -17.17 2.27 1.16
CA SER A 98 -18.04 1.89 2.27
C SER A 98 -19.49 1.67 1.82
N LEU A 99 -19.76 1.65 0.51
CA LEU A 99 -21.10 1.47 -0.03
C LEU A 99 -21.54 0.01 0.07
N ASP A 100 -22.85 -0.22 0.14
CA ASP A 100 -23.40 -1.58 0.18
C ASP A 100 -23.06 -2.38 -1.08
N SER A 101 -22.99 -1.70 -2.23
CA SER A 101 -22.58 -2.25 -3.53
C SER A 101 -21.09 -2.61 -3.61
N THR A 102 -20.24 -2.14 -2.70
CA THR A 102 -18.81 -2.49 -2.71
C THR A 102 -18.62 -3.94 -2.27
N PRO A 103 -17.84 -4.76 -3.03
CA PRO A 103 -17.50 -6.13 -2.65
C PRO A 103 -16.94 -6.21 -1.22
N LYS A 104 -17.39 -7.22 -0.47
CA LYS A 104 -17.03 -7.43 0.94
C LYS A 104 -16.22 -8.71 1.09
N PRO A 105 -15.28 -8.78 2.04
CA PRO A 105 -14.53 -10.00 2.28
C PRO A 105 -15.44 -11.10 2.83
N GLN A 106 -15.05 -12.35 2.62
CA GLN A 106 -15.73 -13.50 3.21
C GLN A 106 -15.35 -13.69 4.68
N VAL A 107 -14.10 -13.34 5.04
CA VAL A 107 -13.58 -13.43 6.41
C VAL A 107 -12.65 -12.25 6.69
N ILE A 108 -12.70 -11.71 7.92
CA ILE A 108 -11.72 -10.76 8.45
C ILE A 108 -11.01 -11.42 9.62
N ILE A 109 -9.68 -11.38 9.63
CA ILE A 109 -8.86 -11.95 10.70
C ILE A 109 -7.99 -10.86 11.29
N THR A 110 -7.96 -10.76 12.62
CA THR A 110 -7.17 -9.77 13.36
C THR A 110 -6.07 -10.47 14.17
N PRO A 111 -5.00 -10.97 13.53
CA PRO A 111 -3.93 -11.65 14.27
C PRO A 111 -3.31 -10.70 15.31
N LYS A 112 -3.13 -11.22 16.53
CA LYS A 112 -2.48 -10.51 17.65
C LYS A 112 -0.98 -10.73 17.67
N HIS A 113 -0.51 -11.83 17.09
CA HIS A 113 0.91 -12.16 16.97
C HIS A 113 1.23 -12.63 15.55
N GLU A 114 2.42 -12.29 15.06
CA GLU A 114 2.94 -12.70 13.75
C GLU A 114 3.02 -14.22 13.55
N TYR A 115 3.05 -15.03 14.61
CA TYR A 115 3.05 -16.50 14.52
C TYR A 115 1.71 -17.05 14.05
N GLN A 116 0.66 -16.21 14.05
CA GLN A 116 -0.65 -16.56 13.52
C GLN A 116 -0.77 -16.31 12.02
N ILE A 117 0.09 -15.46 11.45
CA ILE A 117 0.03 -15.12 10.03
C ILE A 117 0.37 -16.31 9.11
N PRO A 118 1.37 -17.17 9.42
CA PRO A 118 1.69 -18.36 8.64
C PRO A 118 0.49 -19.26 8.35
N SER A 119 -0.29 -19.63 9.37
CA SER A 119 -1.47 -20.49 9.20
C SER A 119 -2.56 -19.83 8.37
N ILE A 120 -2.72 -18.50 8.47
CA ILE A 120 -3.65 -17.74 7.62
C ILE A 120 -3.24 -17.83 6.14
N ILE A 121 -1.95 -17.65 5.85
CA ILE A 121 -1.40 -17.74 4.49
C ILE A 121 -1.59 -19.16 3.95
N TYR A 122 -1.21 -20.16 4.73
CA TYR A 122 -1.35 -21.57 4.37
C TYR A 122 -2.80 -21.90 4.03
N CYS A 123 -3.74 -21.68 4.95
CA CYS A 123 -5.14 -22.02 4.71
C CYS A 123 -5.76 -21.26 3.54
N ALA A 124 -5.39 -19.98 3.34
CA ALA A 124 -5.89 -19.23 2.19
C ALA A 124 -5.37 -19.79 0.87
N LYS A 125 -4.10 -20.24 0.85
CA LYS A 125 -3.50 -20.91 -0.31
C LYS A 125 -4.22 -22.22 -0.62
N GLU A 126 -4.41 -23.08 0.37
CA GLU A 126 -5.11 -24.37 0.24
C GLU A 126 -6.54 -24.23 -0.27
N ASN A 127 -7.20 -23.13 0.09
CA ASN A 127 -8.60 -22.89 -0.25
C ASN A 127 -8.79 -21.87 -1.38
N GLN A 128 -7.72 -21.52 -2.09
CA GLN A 128 -7.73 -20.63 -3.27
C GLN A 128 -8.34 -19.24 -3.00
N LEU A 129 -8.19 -18.74 -1.77
CA LEU A 129 -8.67 -17.42 -1.36
C LEU A 129 -7.57 -16.37 -1.53
N GLN A 130 -7.92 -15.21 -2.10
CA GLN A 130 -7.00 -14.07 -2.08
C GLN A 130 -6.93 -13.46 -0.66
N ILE A 131 -5.75 -13.01 -0.26
CA ILE A 131 -5.57 -12.26 0.99
C ILE A 131 -5.36 -10.78 0.67
N ARG A 132 -6.14 -9.92 1.31
CA ARG A 132 -5.86 -8.47 1.38
C ARG A 132 -5.33 -8.14 2.77
N THR A 133 -4.09 -7.63 2.83
CA THR A 133 -3.51 -7.20 4.11
C THR A 133 -3.91 -5.77 4.40
N ARG A 134 -4.48 -5.54 5.59
CA ARG A 134 -4.93 -4.22 6.03
C ARG A 134 -4.22 -3.82 7.32
N SER A 135 -3.62 -2.64 7.32
CA SER A 135 -3.14 -2.00 8.54
C SER A 135 -4.00 -0.77 8.84
N GLY A 136 -3.57 0.42 8.41
CA GLY A 136 -4.35 1.66 8.62
C GLY A 136 -5.55 1.89 7.70
N GLY A 137 -5.69 1.08 6.65
CA GLY A 137 -6.77 1.16 5.65
C GLY A 137 -6.79 2.46 4.83
N HIS A 138 -5.62 3.07 4.62
CA HIS A 138 -5.43 4.31 3.85
C HIS A 138 -5.18 4.07 2.34
N ASP A 139 -5.46 2.87 1.81
CA ASP A 139 -5.32 2.62 0.37
C ASP A 139 -6.36 3.44 -0.41
N PHE A 140 -5.88 4.30 -1.32
CA PHE A 140 -6.74 5.25 -2.04
C PHE A 140 -7.73 4.57 -2.98
N GLU A 141 -7.42 3.35 -3.40
CA GLU A 141 -8.21 2.54 -4.32
C GLU A 141 -8.83 1.34 -3.61
N GLY A 142 -8.87 1.36 -2.26
CA GLY A 142 -9.57 0.36 -1.45
C GLY A 142 -8.93 -1.04 -1.47
N ARG A 143 -7.78 -1.23 -2.10
CA ARG A 143 -7.21 -2.57 -2.41
C ARG A 143 -6.84 -3.39 -1.18
N SER A 144 -6.66 -2.75 -0.03
CA SER A 144 -6.44 -3.44 1.25
C SER A 144 -7.72 -4.07 1.83
N TYR A 145 -8.89 -3.83 1.25
CA TYR A 145 -10.18 -4.31 1.75
C TYR A 145 -11.28 -4.48 0.68
N VAL A 146 -10.97 -4.34 -0.61
CA VAL A 146 -11.89 -4.54 -1.74
C VAL A 146 -11.17 -5.32 -2.84
N THR A 147 -11.86 -6.30 -3.43
CA THR A 147 -11.53 -6.95 -4.69
C THR A 147 -12.75 -7.67 -5.24
N ASP A 148 -12.78 -7.94 -6.55
CA ASP A 148 -13.91 -8.55 -7.25
C ASP A 148 -13.94 -10.09 -7.17
N VAL A 149 -12.94 -10.70 -6.53
CA VAL A 149 -12.86 -12.16 -6.33
C VAL A 149 -13.08 -12.53 -4.86
N PRO A 150 -13.45 -13.78 -4.53
CA PRO A 150 -13.48 -14.27 -3.16
C PRO A 150 -12.16 -14.01 -2.41
N PHE A 151 -12.25 -13.33 -1.25
CA PHE A 151 -11.07 -12.90 -0.51
C PHE A 151 -11.30 -12.79 1.00
N VAL A 152 -10.18 -12.82 1.73
CA VAL A 152 -10.12 -12.58 3.17
C VAL A 152 -9.25 -11.37 3.49
N ILE A 153 -9.59 -10.66 4.56
CA ILE A 153 -8.76 -9.57 5.08
C ILE A 153 -7.91 -10.08 6.24
N CYS A 154 -6.59 -9.91 6.15
CA CYS A 154 -5.67 -10.04 7.28
C CYS A 154 -5.38 -8.64 7.84
N SER A 155 -6.03 -8.30 8.96
CA SER A 155 -6.00 -6.97 9.57
C SER A 155 -4.97 -6.89 10.69
N ILE A 156 -3.82 -6.28 10.42
CA ILE A 156 -2.70 -6.15 11.36
C ILE A 156 -2.79 -4.81 12.08
N LEU A 157 -3.11 -4.86 13.38
CA LEU A 157 -3.09 -3.71 14.29
C LEU A 157 -1.66 -3.48 14.79
N VAL A 158 -1.19 -2.24 14.77
CA VAL A 158 0.20 -1.88 15.13
C VAL A 158 0.27 -1.38 16.58
N THR A 159 1.24 -1.84 17.40
CA THR A 159 1.44 -1.51 18.85
C THR A 159 2.88 -0.98 19.19
N VAL A 160 3.01 0.21 19.83
CA VAL A 160 4.22 1.01 20.25
C VAL A 160 4.80 0.38 21.50
N ASP A 161 6.12 0.25 21.48
CA ASP A 161 7.02 0.25 22.62
C ASP A 161 7.74 1.61 22.74
N ALA A 162 7.58 2.30 23.88
CA ALA A 162 8.04 3.68 24.11
C ALA A 162 9.43 3.77 24.78
N GLU A 163 10.03 2.64 25.18
CA GLU A 163 11.28 2.64 25.95
C GLU A 163 12.54 2.61 25.07
N GLN A 164 12.42 2.18 23.81
CA GLN A 164 13.55 2.15 22.88
C GLN A 164 13.70 3.51 22.19
N LYS A 165 14.93 4.03 22.12
CA LYS A 165 15.31 5.37 21.59
C LYS A 165 15.09 5.53 20.06
N THR A 166 13.94 5.12 19.56
CA THR A 166 13.43 5.29 18.21
C THR A 166 12.20 6.20 18.27
N ALA A 167 12.23 7.35 17.60
CA ALA A 167 11.14 8.33 17.64
C ALA A 167 10.45 8.44 16.27
N TRP A 168 9.11 8.45 16.28
CA TRP A 168 8.27 8.69 15.10
C TRP A 168 7.69 10.11 15.12
N TRP A 169 7.81 10.79 14.00
CA TRP A 169 7.63 12.24 13.92
C TRP A 169 6.50 12.59 12.95
N ARG A 170 5.70 13.62 13.29
CA ARG A 170 4.57 14.10 12.50
C ARG A 170 5.06 14.97 11.34
N ARG A 171 4.87 14.47 10.11
CA ARG A 171 4.93 15.16 8.78
C ARG A 171 6.15 14.85 7.89
N LEU A 172 6.40 13.57 7.54
CA LEU A 172 7.38 13.08 6.54
C LEU A 172 7.71 14.01 5.36
N ARG A 173 6.70 14.72 4.88
CA ARG A 173 6.82 15.69 3.78
C ARG A 173 7.79 16.86 4.03
N HIS A 174 7.90 17.41 5.24
CA HIS A 174 8.68 18.64 5.47
C HIS A 174 10.17 18.42 5.73
N ILE A 175 10.59 17.20 6.11
CA ILE A 175 12.01 16.91 6.36
C ILE A 175 12.60 15.95 5.33
N ALA A 176 11.83 15.49 4.34
CA ALA A 176 12.38 14.68 3.25
C ALA A 176 13.62 15.34 2.61
N PRO A 177 13.65 16.67 2.37
CA PRO A 177 14.87 17.35 1.90
C PRO A 177 16.05 17.34 2.88
N LYS A 178 15.86 16.93 4.15
CA LYS A 178 16.91 16.84 5.16
C LYS A 178 17.32 15.39 5.48
N TYR A 179 16.38 14.45 5.51
CA TYR A 179 16.63 13.07 5.96
C TYR A 179 16.20 11.97 4.97
N GLY A 180 15.62 12.33 3.83
CA GLY A 180 15.02 11.36 2.90
C GLY A 180 13.65 10.86 3.38
N LEU A 181 13.17 9.80 2.75
CA LEU A 181 11.89 9.15 3.05
C LEU A 181 12.00 8.29 4.32
N ALA A 182 10.85 7.89 4.88
CA ALA A 182 10.84 6.91 5.98
C ALA A 182 11.57 5.62 5.59
N ALA A 183 11.31 5.13 4.36
CA ALA A 183 11.93 3.94 3.80
C ALA A 183 13.46 4.04 3.68
N ASP A 184 14.03 5.24 3.53
CA ASP A 184 15.48 5.45 3.49
C ASP A 184 16.15 5.22 4.85
N ASN A 185 15.38 5.25 5.93
CA ASN A 185 15.85 5.19 7.32
C ASN A 185 15.51 3.86 8.02
N VAL A 186 14.98 2.87 7.29
CA VAL A 186 14.68 1.53 7.82
C VAL A 186 15.96 0.70 7.90
N ILE A 187 16.27 0.20 9.09
CA ILE A 187 17.50 -0.57 9.37
C ILE A 187 17.29 -2.09 9.38
N ASP A 188 16.10 -2.55 9.75
CA ASP A 188 15.69 -3.96 9.80
C ASP A 188 14.15 -4.06 9.68
N ALA A 189 13.65 -5.22 9.27
CA ALA A 189 12.24 -5.51 9.16
C ALA A 189 11.96 -6.99 9.39
N ARG A 190 10.72 -7.30 9.77
CA ARG A 190 10.21 -8.67 9.79
C ARG A 190 9.02 -8.82 8.85
N ILE A 191 9.03 -9.89 8.06
CA ILE A 191 7.97 -10.20 7.09
C ILE A 191 7.61 -11.68 7.19
N VAL A 192 6.40 -12.02 6.74
CA VAL A 192 5.98 -13.40 6.54
C VAL A 192 5.92 -13.66 5.04
N ASP A 193 6.61 -14.71 4.61
CA ASP A 193 6.74 -15.09 3.22
C ASP A 193 5.58 -16.00 2.75
N VAL A 194 5.54 -16.40 1.47
CA VAL A 194 4.38 -17.17 0.96
C VAL A 194 4.24 -18.57 1.58
N ASN A 195 5.29 -19.07 2.25
CA ASN A 195 5.21 -20.35 2.96
C ASN A 195 5.01 -20.18 4.45
N GLY A 196 4.71 -18.97 4.91
CA GLY A 196 4.57 -18.73 6.34
C GLY A 196 5.90 -18.69 7.10
N ARG A 197 7.05 -18.53 6.45
CA ARG A 197 8.31 -18.31 7.20
C ARG A 197 8.40 -16.87 7.63
N ILE A 198 8.71 -16.64 8.91
CA ILE A 198 8.99 -15.30 9.42
C ILE A 198 10.46 -14.97 9.16
N LEU A 199 10.70 -13.95 8.35
CA LEU A 199 12.03 -13.55 7.93
C LEU A 199 12.44 -12.23 8.60
N THR A 200 13.70 -12.14 9.01
CA THR A 200 14.40 -10.90 9.40
C THR A 200 15.22 -10.39 8.22
N ARG A 201 15.82 -9.18 8.28
CA ARG A 201 16.73 -8.71 7.21
C ARG A 201 17.80 -9.74 6.85
N LYS A 202 18.41 -10.36 7.87
CA LYS A 202 19.45 -11.38 7.69
C LYS A 202 18.95 -12.60 6.91
N SER A 203 17.75 -13.08 7.22
CA SER A 203 17.22 -14.30 6.58
C SER A 203 16.47 -14.03 5.27
N MET A 204 15.91 -12.84 5.07
CA MET A 204 15.27 -12.46 3.80
C MET A 204 16.30 -12.08 2.71
N GLY A 205 17.48 -11.61 3.13
CA GLY A 205 18.53 -11.13 2.24
C GLY A 205 18.28 -9.72 1.71
N GLU A 206 19.34 -9.11 1.17
CA GLU A 206 19.32 -7.68 0.82
C GLU A 206 18.43 -7.32 -0.36
N ASP A 207 18.18 -8.24 -1.29
CA ASP A 207 17.28 -7.99 -2.43
C ASP A 207 15.82 -7.84 -1.99
N LEU A 208 15.37 -8.74 -1.11
CA LEU A 208 14.04 -8.67 -0.53
C LEU A 208 13.95 -7.49 0.44
N PHE A 209 14.95 -7.29 1.31
CA PHE A 209 15.01 -6.11 2.17
C PHE A 209 15.02 -4.78 1.40
N TRP A 210 15.66 -4.74 0.22
CA TRP A 210 15.57 -3.60 -0.68
C TRP A 210 14.14 -3.43 -1.21
N ALA A 211 13.52 -4.50 -1.71
CA ALA A 211 12.18 -4.45 -2.30
C ALA A 211 11.09 -4.05 -1.31
N ILE A 212 11.22 -4.39 -0.03
CA ILE A 212 10.19 -4.04 0.98
C ILE A 212 10.30 -2.60 1.48
N ARG A 213 11.41 -1.90 1.21
CA ARG A 213 11.60 -0.49 1.59
C ARG A 213 10.92 0.44 0.59
N GLU A 214 9.64 0.22 0.39
CA GLU A 214 8.75 1.11 -0.34
C GLU A 214 8.18 2.15 0.65
N ASP A 215 8.03 3.39 0.21
CA ASP A 215 7.31 4.37 1.01
C ASP A 215 5.82 3.98 1.01
N SER A 216 5.18 3.96 2.17
CA SER A 216 3.73 3.84 2.32
C SER A 216 3.26 5.07 3.09
N ALA A 217 2.80 6.08 2.35
CA ALA A 217 2.47 7.37 2.93
C ALA A 217 1.12 7.30 3.65
N TRP A 218 1.14 7.69 4.92
CA TRP A 218 -0.03 7.94 5.74
C TRP A 218 -0.67 9.29 5.38
N CYS A 219 -1.93 9.27 4.91
CA CYS A 219 -2.74 10.49 4.84
C CYS A 219 -4.23 10.13 4.69
N LYS A 220 -5.11 10.87 5.36
CA LYS A 220 -6.57 10.72 5.26
C LYS A 220 -7.08 11.00 3.82
N ILE A 221 -7.85 10.04 3.29
CA ILE A 221 -9.06 10.07 2.41
C ILE A 221 -9.02 10.88 1.07
N LEU A 222 -9.55 10.26 -0.01
CA LEU A 222 -10.00 10.76 -1.35
C LEU A 222 -9.06 10.62 -2.57
N GLN A 223 -9.66 10.64 -3.79
CA GLN A 223 -8.99 10.34 -5.07
C GLN A 223 -7.76 11.21 -5.25
N ARG A 224 -6.64 10.56 -5.55
CA ARG A 224 -5.34 11.22 -5.61
C ARG A 224 -4.58 10.84 -6.85
N LYS A 225 -3.85 11.83 -7.34
CA LYS A 225 -2.89 11.66 -8.42
C LYS A 225 -1.62 12.39 -8.04
N SER A 226 -0.49 11.94 -8.58
CA SER A 226 0.78 12.64 -8.40
C SER A 226 1.55 12.77 -9.67
N ASP A 227 2.30 13.84 -9.72
CA ASP A 227 3.24 14.15 -10.77
C ASP A 227 4.53 14.70 -10.17
N TYR A 228 5.59 14.65 -10.96
CA TYR A 228 6.87 15.27 -10.62
C TYR A 228 7.16 16.41 -11.58
N VAL A 229 7.50 17.57 -11.05
CA VAL A 229 7.85 18.75 -11.86
C VAL A 229 9.36 18.88 -11.91
N GLN A 230 9.89 18.96 -13.13
CA GLN A 230 11.34 19.05 -13.40
C GLN A 230 11.75 20.43 -13.94
N LYS A 231 10.79 21.21 -14.43
CA LYS A 231 10.97 22.59 -14.90
C LYS A 231 9.81 23.45 -14.37
N PRO A 232 10.03 24.74 -14.04
CA PRO A 232 8.96 25.59 -13.54
C PRO A 232 7.75 25.64 -14.48
N ILE A 233 6.55 25.51 -13.92
CA ILE A 233 5.30 25.69 -14.66
C ILE A 233 5.11 27.18 -14.93
N PRO A 234 4.84 27.61 -16.18
CA PRO A 234 4.60 29.02 -16.47
C PRO A 234 3.31 29.52 -15.80
N ILE A 235 3.19 30.84 -15.62
CA ILE A 235 2.00 31.47 -15.02
C ILE A 235 0.73 31.06 -15.75
N SER A 236 0.75 31.02 -17.09
CA SER A 236 -0.38 30.57 -17.91
C SER A 236 -0.82 29.12 -17.63
N GLY A 237 0.11 28.25 -17.23
CA GLY A 237 -0.19 26.90 -16.77
C GLY A 237 -0.96 26.91 -15.44
N PHE A 238 -0.56 27.77 -14.50
CA PHE A 238 -1.28 27.94 -13.25
C PHE A 238 -2.64 28.62 -13.43
N GLU A 239 -2.77 29.57 -14.35
CA GLU A 239 -4.05 30.21 -14.67
C GLU A 239 -5.08 29.19 -15.18
N GLY A 240 -4.67 28.23 -16.02
CA GLY A 240 -5.58 27.18 -16.49
C GLY A 240 -5.90 26.15 -15.41
N ILE A 241 -4.96 25.82 -14.51
CA ILE A 241 -5.27 25.05 -13.30
C ILE A 241 -6.35 25.78 -12.49
N TRP A 242 -6.15 27.08 -12.23
CA TRP A 242 -7.05 27.89 -11.40
C TRP A 242 -8.48 27.94 -11.95
N ARG A 243 -8.65 27.98 -13.28
CA ARG A 243 -9.97 27.89 -13.91
C ARG A 243 -10.74 26.63 -13.55
N LEU A 244 -10.07 25.49 -13.41
CA LEU A 244 -10.72 24.23 -13.02
C LEU A 244 -11.22 24.25 -11.57
N PHE A 245 -10.56 24.99 -10.68
CA PHE A 245 -10.98 25.13 -9.27
C PHE A 245 -12.27 25.94 -9.10
N TYR A 246 -12.65 26.75 -10.09
CA TYR A 246 -13.92 27.49 -10.06
C TYR A 246 -15.14 26.62 -10.41
N GLU A 247 -14.92 25.42 -10.92
CA GLU A 247 -16.01 24.47 -11.16
C GLU A 247 -16.54 23.89 -9.84
N SER A 248 -17.81 23.46 -9.80
CA SER A 248 -18.47 22.97 -8.58
C SER A 248 -17.73 21.82 -7.92
N GLU A 249 -17.21 20.89 -8.71
CA GLU A 249 -16.49 19.69 -8.30
C GLU A 249 -15.07 20.01 -7.81
N GLY A 250 -14.52 21.16 -8.17
CA GLY A 250 -13.18 21.62 -7.80
C GLY A 250 -13.12 22.43 -6.51
N ARG A 251 -14.26 22.79 -5.90
CA ARG A 251 -14.32 23.70 -4.74
C ARG A 251 -13.57 23.19 -3.52
N GLU A 252 -13.65 21.90 -3.26
CA GLU A 252 -12.96 21.24 -2.14
C GLU A 252 -11.65 20.58 -2.61
N ALA A 253 -11.22 20.82 -3.84
CA ALA A 253 -9.99 20.24 -4.35
C ALA A 253 -8.77 20.97 -3.79
N GLU A 254 -7.64 20.26 -3.81
CA GLU A 254 -6.35 20.79 -3.37
C GLU A 254 -5.25 20.32 -4.32
N ILE A 255 -4.29 21.20 -4.60
CA ILE A 255 -3.00 20.82 -5.18
C ILE A 255 -1.92 21.17 -4.17
N LEU A 256 -1.18 20.16 -3.72
CA LEU A 256 -0.06 20.32 -2.80
C LEU A 256 1.27 20.21 -3.56
N LEU A 257 2.09 21.27 -3.50
CA LEU A 257 3.45 21.30 -4.01
C LEU A 257 4.40 20.94 -2.88
N THR A 258 5.04 19.78 -2.95
CA THR A 258 6.03 19.36 -1.94
C THR A 258 7.44 19.54 -2.51
N PRO A 259 8.28 20.44 -1.96
CA PRO A 259 9.61 20.72 -2.49
C PRO A 259 10.52 19.49 -2.38
N TYR A 260 11.32 19.27 -3.43
CA TYR A 260 12.37 18.25 -3.51
C TYR A 260 13.75 18.94 -3.46
N GLY A 261 14.83 18.18 -3.64
CA GLY A 261 16.19 18.65 -3.44
C GLY A 261 16.76 18.24 -2.07
N GLY A 262 17.88 18.86 -1.69
CA GLY A 262 18.63 18.48 -0.49
C GLY A 262 18.94 16.98 -0.47
N ARG A 263 18.68 16.33 0.66
CA ARG A 263 18.89 14.90 0.86
C ARG A 263 18.18 14.01 -0.17
N MET A 264 17.02 14.43 -0.69
CA MET A 264 16.32 13.68 -1.75
C MET A 264 17.09 13.64 -3.07
N ALA A 265 17.94 14.62 -3.35
CA ALA A 265 18.78 14.66 -4.56
C ALA A 265 20.12 13.94 -4.37
N GLU A 266 20.61 13.79 -3.14
CA GLU A 266 21.85 13.08 -2.82
C GLU A 266 21.70 11.55 -2.89
N ILE A 267 20.50 11.03 -2.56
CA ILE A 267 20.24 9.60 -2.53
C ILE A 267 20.10 9.06 -3.97
N PRO A 268 20.84 8.00 -4.37
CA PRO A 268 20.72 7.41 -5.69
C PRO A 268 19.30 6.90 -6.00
N GLU A 269 18.86 7.02 -7.25
CA GLU A 269 17.53 6.54 -7.69
C GLU A 269 17.32 5.03 -7.44
N SER A 270 18.39 4.24 -7.37
CA SER A 270 18.36 2.79 -7.15
C SER A 270 18.54 2.36 -5.68
N ALA A 271 18.73 3.31 -4.75
CA ALA A 271 19.04 3.00 -3.34
C ALA A 271 17.92 2.21 -2.64
N ILE A 272 16.67 2.51 -3.01
CA ILE A 272 15.43 1.80 -2.67
C ILE A 272 14.54 1.77 -3.92
N PRO A 273 13.40 1.04 -3.94
CA PRO A 273 12.51 0.99 -5.10
C PRO A 273 12.02 2.36 -5.55
N PHE A 274 11.80 3.30 -4.62
CA PHE A 274 11.40 4.67 -4.93
C PHE A 274 12.50 5.42 -5.73
N PRO A 275 12.23 5.80 -6.99
CA PRO A 275 13.26 6.28 -7.90
C PRO A 275 13.31 7.81 -8.04
N HIS A 276 12.34 8.55 -7.50
CA HIS A 276 12.15 9.96 -7.85
C HIS A 276 13.08 10.85 -7.00
N ARG A 277 14.35 10.95 -7.38
CA ARG A 277 15.41 11.64 -6.64
C ARG A 277 15.84 12.94 -7.32
N ALA A 278 17.13 13.08 -7.65
CA ALA A 278 17.69 14.23 -8.34
C ALA A 278 16.95 14.57 -9.65
N GLY A 279 16.90 15.86 -9.99
CA GLY A 279 16.22 16.36 -11.19
C GLY A 279 14.74 16.69 -11.01
N ASN A 280 14.12 16.39 -9.86
CA ASN A 280 12.76 16.83 -9.53
C ASN A 280 12.81 18.09 -8.65
N LEU A 281 12.12 19.15 -9.06
CA LEU A 281 11.98 20.40 -8.29
C LEU A 281 11.00 20.21 -7.13
N TYR A 282 9.84 19.60 -7.42
CA TYR A 282 8.81 19.28 -6.44
C TYR A 282 7.88 18.19 -6.96
N LYS A 283 7.19 17.52 -6.04
CA LYS A 283 6.07 16.64 -6.34
C LYS A 283 4.78 17.45 -6.31
N LEU A 284 3.95 17.31 -7.33
CA LEU A 284 2.55 17.73 -7.34
C LEU A 284 1.68 16.59 -6.81
N HIS A 285 0.81 16.93 -5.88
CA HIS A 285 -0.19 16.02 -5.35
C HIS A 285 -1.55 16.64 -5.58
N HIS A 286 -2.34 16.01 -6.46
CA HIS A 286 -3.68 16.43 -6.83
C HIS A 286 -4.67 15.68 -5.95
N MET A 287 -5.57 16.40 -5.30
CA MET A 287 -6.58 15.86 -4.41
C MET A 287 -7.92 16.51 -4.75
N VAL A 288 -8.97 15.72 -4.76
CA VAL A 288 -10.35 16.21 -4.81
C VAL A 288 -11.10 15.58 -3.66
N TYR A 289 -11.88 16.38 -2.93
CA TYR A 289 -12.58 15.92 -1.74
C TYR A 289 -14.09 16.00 -1.93
N TRP A 290 -14.81 15.09 -1.29
CA TRP A 290 -16.27 15.08 -1.23
C TRP A 290 -16.75 14.53 0.12
N LYS A 291 -17.96 14.90 0.51
CA LYS A 291 -18.58 14.43 1.76
C LYS A 291 -19.02 12.97 1.65
N ALA A 292 -19.13 12.28 2.79
CA ALA A 292 -19.56 10.88 2.81
C ALA A 292 -20.96 10.67 2.17
N GLU A 293 -21.87 11.62 2.38
CA GLU A 293 -23.21 11.63 1.76
C GLU A 293 -23.17 11.61 0.22
N ASP A 294 -22.11 12.17 -0.36
CA ASP A 294 -21.90 12.28 -1.80
C ASP A 294 -21.14 11.09 -2.39
N ALA A 295 -20.82 10.05 -1.60
CA ALA A 295 -20.01 8.92 -2.05
C ALA A 295 -20.61 8.18 -3.26
N GLN A 296 -21.94 8.14 -3.39
CA GLN A 296 -22.63 7.56 -4.55
C GLN A 296 -22.41 8.36 -5.84
N ASN A 297 -22.10 9.65 -5.72
CA ASN A 297 -21.84 10.57 -6.84
C ASN A 297 -20.34 10.84 -7.03
N ALA A 298 -19.46 9.94 -6.56
CA ALA A 298 -18.00 10.13 -6.60
C ALA A 298 -17.47 10.36 -8.03
N ASP A 299 -18.14 9.81 -9.05
CA ASP A 299 -17.67 9.85 -10.44
C ASP A 299 -17.51 11.26 -11.01
N LYS A 300 -18.35 12.23 -10.62
CA LYS A 300 -18.20 13.62 -11.09
C LYS A 300 -16.88 14.24 -10.59
N TYR A 301 -16.52 13.97 -9.34
CA TYR A 301 -15.26 14.42 -8.73
C TYR A 301 -14.05 13.70 -9.32
N ILE A 302 -14.17 12.39 -9.58
CA ILE A 302 -13.15 11.58 -10.25
C ILE A 302 -12.90 12.10 -11.68
N ASN A 303 -13.96 12.41 -12.42
CA ASN A 303 -13.84 12.98 -13.77
C ASN A 303 -13.22 14.38 -13.74
N TRP A 304 -13.53 15.20 -12.73
CA TRP A 304 -12.88 16.49 -12.52
C TRP A 304 -11.36 16.34 -12.30
N ILE A 305 -10.91 15.48 -11.39
CA ILE A 305 -9.46 15.30 -11.13
C ILE A 305 -8.75 14.66 -12.33
N ARG A 306 -9.43 13.82 -13.12
CA ARG A 306 -8.90 13.31 -14.40
C ARG A 306 -8.67 14.45 -15.40
N ARG A 307 -9.60 15.40 -15.53
CA ARG A 307 -9.42 16.60 -16.38
C ARG A 307 -8.24 17.46 -15.90
N LEU A 308 -8.14 17.71 -14.60
CA LEU A 308 -7.00 18.40 -14.01
C LEU A 308 -5.67 17.69 -14.31
N TYR A 309 -5.62 16.38 -14.11
CA TYR A 309 -4.43 15.57 -14.38
C TYR A 309 -4.05 15.56 -15.87
N SER A 310 -5.02 15.53 -16.78
CA SER A 310 -4.76 15.67 -18.22
C SER A 310 -4.25 17.06 -18.57
N TYR A 311 -4.81 18.12 -17.99
CA TYR A 311 -4.39 19.49 -18.23
C TYR A 311 -2.92 19.73 -17.83
N VAL A 312 -2.48 19.19 -16.69
CA VAL A 312 -1.11 19.41 -16.20
C VAL A 312 -0.05 18.57 -16.92
N ALA A 313 -0.44 17.59 -17.73
CA ALA A 313 0.45 16.64 -18.40
C ALA A 313 1.63 17.28 -19.17
N PRO A 314 1.47 18.42 -19.88
CA PRO A 314 2.57 19.05 -20.61
C PRO A 314 3.65 19.68 -19.72
N TYR A 315 3.35 19.94 -18.45
CA TYR A 315 4.21 20.69 -17.53
C TYR A 315 4.99 19.82 -16.54
N VAL A 316 4.73 18.51 -16.54
CA VAL A 316 5.27 17.54 -15.58
C VAL A 316 6.26 16.60 -16.27
N SER A 317 6.87 15.70 -15.49
CA SER A 317 7.79 14.68 -15.99
C SER A 317 7.17 13.87 -17.13
N LYS A 318 7.99 13.46 -18.09
CA LYS A 318 7.59 12.67 -19.25
C LYS A 318 8.59 11.55 -19.54
N SER A 319 8.10 10.46 -20.11
CA SER A 319 8.90 9.30 -20.53
C SER A 319 9.77 8.65 -19.42
N PRO A 320 9.17 8.13 -18.33
CA PRO A 320 7.74 8.05 -18.04
C PRO A 320 7.21 9.29 -17.29
N ARG A 321 5.90 9.50 -17.35
CA ARG A 321 5.20 10.44 -16.45
C ARG A 321 5.18 9.83 -15.06
N GLY A 322 6.06 10.30 -14.18
CA GLY A 322 6.32 9.71 -12.87
C GLY A 322 5.12 9.86 -11.93
N ALA A 323 4.84 8.80 -11.17
CA ALA A 323 3.79 8.75 -10.17
C ALA A 323 4.34 8.24 -8.84
N PHE A 324 3.69 8.61 -7.74
CA PHE A 324 4.07 8.19 -6.39
C PHE A 324 3.20 7.03 -5.94
N LEU A 325 3.84 5.89 -5.63
CA LEU A 325 3.16 4.63 -5.29
C LEU A 325 2.13 4.77 -4.17
N CYS A 326 2.41 5.58 -3.14
CA CYS A 326 1.49 5.76 -2.02
C CYS A 326 0.19 6.44 -2.42
N TYR A 327 0.19 7.18 -3.53
CA TYR A 327 -1.00 7.80 -4.10
C TYR A 327 -1.46 6.92 -5.28
N ARG A 328 -1.87 5.70 -4.93
CA ARG A 328 -2.32 4.69 -5.89
C ARG A 328 -3.38 5.27 -6.81
N ASP A 329 -3.25 4.94 -8.08
CA ASP A 329 -4.06 5.48 -9.16
C ASP A 329 -4.31 4.36 -10.17
N LEU A 330 -5.50 3.76 -10.16
CA LEU A 330 -5.81 2.69 -11.11
C LEU A 330 -5.91 3.20 -12.56
N ASP A 331 -6.10 4.52 -12.77
CA ASP A 331 -6.21 5.11 -14.11
C ASP A 331 -4.90 5.05 -14.91
N ILE A 332 -3.74 4.84 -14.26
CA ILE A 332 -2.46 4.72 -14.98
C ILE A 332 -2.17 3.30 -15.48
N GLY A 333 -3.07 2.35 -15.20
CA GLY A 333 -3.03 0.97 -15.69
C GLY A 333 -3.20 -0.05 -14.56
N VAL A 334 -3.77 -1.21 -14.88
CA VAL A 334 -3.96 -2.34 -13.97
C VAL A 334 -3.53 -3.64 -14.64
N ASN A 335 -3.25 -4.66 -13.84
CA ASN A 335 -3.14 -6.04 -14.28
C ASN A 335 -4.53 -6.59 -14.61
N ASN A 336 -4.58 -7.58 -15.49
CA ASN A 336 -5.81 -8.34 -15.68
C ASN A 336 -6.05 -9.23 -14.45
N ASN A 337 -7.27 -9.18 -13.91
CA ASN A 337 -7.67 -10.00 -12.76
C ASN A 337 -7.93 -11.47 -13.15
N GLU A 338 -8.09 -11.75 -14.44
CA GLU A 338 -8.31 -13.08 -15.00
C GLU A 338 -7.12 -13.51 -15.87
N GLY A 339 -6.54 -14.67 -15.55
CA GLY A 339 -5.47 -15.30 -16.32
C GLY A 339 -4.05 -14.85 -16.00
N VAL A 340 -3.16 -15.00 -16.99
CA VAL A 340 -1.72 -14.80 -16.83
C VAL A 340 -1.37 -13.31 -16.80
N VAL A 341 -0.78 -12.84 -15.70
CA VAL A 341 -0.36 -11.44 -15.57
C VAL A 341 0.85 -11.15 -16.46
N SER A 342 0.67 -10.23 -17.41
CA SER A 342 1.73 -9.83 -18.35
C SER A 342 2.65 -8.76 -17.75
N ILE A 343 3.96 -9.04 -17.74
CA ILE A 343 4.99 -8.05 -17.38
C ILE A 343 4.90 -6.82 -18.30
N ALA A 344 4.54 -7.00 -19.57
CA ALA A 344 4.41 -5.89 -20.51
C ALA A 344 3.29 -4.94 -20.09
N THR A 345 2.13 -5.47 -19.66
CA THR A 345 1.02 -4.69 -19.10
C THR A 345 1.46 -3.98 -17.82
N ALA A 346 2.08 -4.72 -16.90
CA ALA A 346 2.55 -4.17 -15.64
C ALA A 346 3.62 -3.08 -15.80
N ARG A 347 4.45 -3.17 -16.84
CA ARG A 347 5.51 -2.20 -17.12
C ARG A 347 4.95 -0.80 -17.43
N VAL A 348 3.73 -0.69 -17.95
CA VAL A 348 3.08 0.60 -18.28
C VAL A 348 2.89 1.46 -17.04
N TRP A 349 2.33 0.90 -15.97
CA TRP A 349 2.17 1.61 -14.70
C TRP A 349 3.42 1.48 -13.81
N GLY A 350 4.11 0.35 -13.87
CA GLY A 350 5.27 0.04 -13.03
C GLY A 350 6.44 0.98 -13.28
N THR A 351 6.70 1.36 -14.52
CA THR A 351 7.75 2.34 -14.83
C THR A 351 7.40 3.76 -14.39
N LYS A 352 6.11 4.11 -14.27
CA LYS A 352 5.68 5.40 -13.69
C LYS A 352 6.00 5.47 -12.21
N TYR A 353 5.76 4.38 -11.47
CA TYR A 353 6.08 4.31 -10.03
C TYR A 353 7.56 4.13 -9.75
N PHE A 354 8.23 3.26 -10.49
CA PHE A 354 9.55 2.73 -10.14
C PHE A 354 10.66 3.03 -11.17
N LYS A 355 10.35 3.69 -12.29
CA LYS A 355 11.31 3.91 -13.39
C LYS A 355 12.08 2.61 -13.73
N ASN A 356 13.40 2.69 -13.73
CA ASN A 356 14.31 1.57 -14.02
C ASN A 356 14.35 0.51 -12.91
N ASN A 357 13.86 0.82 -11.70
CA ASN A 357 13.84 -0.14 -10.59
C ASN A 357 12.78 -1.24 -10.78
N PHE A 358 11.81 -1.04 -11.70
CA PHE A 358 10.76 -2.01 -11.99
C PHE A 358 11.31 -3.40 -12.35
N GLU A 359 12.35 -3.47 -13.18
CA GLU A 359 12.92 -4.77 -13.58
C GLU A 359 13.58 -5.51 -12.42
N ARG A 360 14.19 -4.79 -11.47
CA ARG A 360 14.72 -5.40 -10.25
C ARG A 360 13.59 -5.92 -9.37
N LEU A 361 12.51 -5.15 -9.21
CA LEU A 361 11.31 -5.60 -8.49
C LEU A 361 10.72 -6.88 -9.08
N VAL A 362 10.62 -6.97 -10.42
CA VAL A 362 10.16 -8.19 -11.11
C VAL A 362 11.08 -9.38 -10.83
N ARG A 363 12.40 -9.19 -10.84
CA ARG A 363 13.37 -10.27 -10.51
C ARG A 363 13.21 -10.73 -9.06
N VAL A 364 13.08 -9.79 -8.13
CA VAL A 364 12.82 -10.09 -6.72
C VAL A 364 11.51 -10.87 -6.65
N LYS A 365 10.39 -10.34 -7.14
CA LYS A 365 9.09 -11.02 -7.21
C LYS A 365 9.14 -12.40 -7.86
N THR A 366 9.98 -12.61 -8.87
CA THR A 366 10.10 -13.94 -9.50
C THR A 366 10.73 -14.96 -8.55
N LYS A 367 11.81 -14.57 -7.88
CA LYS A 367 12.49 -15.41 -6.90
C LYS A 367 11.62 -15.64 -5.67
N VAL A 368 10.99 -14.54 -5.27
CA VAL A 368 10.29 -14.44 -4.03
C VAL A 368 8.78 -14.26 -4.21
N ASP A 369 8.06 -14.66 -5.24
CA ASP A 369 6.62 -15.08 -5.20
C ASP A 369 6.26 -15.63 -6.59
N PRO A 370 6.82 -16.79 -6.97
CA PRO A 370 6.75 -17.28 -8.34
C PRO A 370 5.32 -17.65 -8.77
N GLU A 371 4.46 -18.03 -7.83
CA GLU A 371 3.06 -18.41 -8.07
C GLU A 371 2.12 -17.20 -8.03
N HIS A 372 2.65 -16.01 -7.74
CA HIS A 372 1.87 -14.78 -7.67
C HIS A 372 0.69 -14.87 -6.68
N PHE A 373 0.89 -15.56 -5.54
CA PHE A 373 -0.13 -15.68 -4.51
C PHE A 373 -0.50 -14.31 -3.95
N PHE A 374 0.53 -13.51 -3.69
CA PHE A 374 0.44 -12.17 -3.18
C PHE A 374 0.24 -11.18 -4.32
N ARG A 375 -1.02 -11.01 -4.72
CA ARG A 375 -1.42 -10.20 -5.89
C ARG A 375 -2.55 -9.24 -5.59
N GLU A 376 -2.55 -8.16 -6.36
CA GLU A 376 -3.58 -7.13 -6.43
C GLU A 376 -3.51 -6.45 -7.81
N GLU A 377 -4.44 -5.54 -8.08
CA GLU A 377 -4.72 -4.90 -9.36
C GLU A 377 -3.50 -4.19 -10.00
N GLN A 378 -2.51 -3.76 -9.21
CA GLN A 378 -1.23 -3.15 -9.62
C GLN A 378 -0.04 -3.80 -8.88
N SER A 379 -0.12 -5.11 -8.65
CA SER A 379 0.99 -5.87 -8.07
C SER A 379 2.07 -6.15 -9.10
N ILE A 380 3.34 -6.18 -8.66
CA ILE A 380 4.45 -6.57 -9.55
C ILE A 380 4.26 -8.05 -9.93
N PRO A 381 4.24 -8.40 -11.23
CA PRO A 381 4.15 -9.81 -11.64
C PRO A 381 5.51 -10.51 -11.57
N PRO A 382 5.55 -11.82 -11.22
CA PRO A 382 6.72 -12.64 -11.42
C PRO A 382 6.93 -12.94 -12.92
N ARG A 383 8.15 -13.31 -13.30
CA ARG A 383 8.39 -13.95 -14.59
C ARG A 383 7.82 -15.36 -14.55
N LEU A 384 7.00 -15.69 -15.55
CA LEU A 384 6.57 -17.06 -15.77
C LEU A 384 7.80 -17.94 -15.91
N ARG A 385 7.80 -19.08 -15.21
CA ARG A 385 8.77 -20.13 -15.51
C ARG A 385 8.43 -20.65 -16.90
N TRP A 386 9.39 -20.57 -17.82
CA TRP A 386 9.31 -21.30 -19.06
C TRP A 386 9.27 -22.80 -18.71
N THR A 387 8.11 -23.44 -18.86
CA THR A 387 7.92 -24.88 -18.57
C THR A 387 8.36 -25.78 -19.72
N GLY A 388 8.90 -25.22 -20.81
CA GLY A 388 9.49 -25.98 -21.90
C GLY A 388 8.52 -26.90 -22.62
N ARG A 389 7.21 -26.69 -22.50
CA ARG A 389 6.21 -27.43 -23.27
C ARG A 389 5.21 -26.46 -23.89
N ASP A 390 5.15 -26.62 -25.20
CA ASP A 390 4.14 -26.20 -26.17
C ASP A 390 4.15 -24.71 -26.55
N ASP A 391 4.77 -24.45 -27.72
CA ASP A 391 4.17 -23.72 -28.85
C ASP A 391 5.17 -23.74 -30.05
N ILE A 392 4.96 -24.68 -30.98
CA ILE A 392 5.32 -24.54 -32.41
C ILE A 392 4.12 -23.95 -33.11
#